data_AF-A0A1Y2WNV1-F1
#
_entry.id   AF-A0A1Y2WNV1-F1
#
_cell.length_a   1.000
_cell.length_b   1.000
_cell.length_c   1.000
_cell.angle_alpha   90.00
_cell.angle_beta   90.00
_cell.angle_gamma   90.00
#
_symmetry.space_group_name_H-M   'P 1'
#
loop_
_entity.id
_entity.type
_entity.pdbx_description
1 polymer ?
#
loop_
_entity_poly.entity_id
_entity_poly.type
_entity_poly.pdbx_seq_one_letter_code
_entity_poly.pdbx_strand_id
1 'polypeptide(L)'
;MASFYDLTIPVLIRVLRTEESLLRKAEEYSKNTGTPIEELLTARLAPDMFSLSKQVGVTVLFARRTSHLLAGKELVPTELGEWSLEENYSIIAGVLKVLADIKPEAIDGKEFETLSFTIGQKTTTAKAIDW
;
A
#
# COMPACT_ATOMS: atom_id res chain seq x y z
N MET A 1 -4.33 22.38 -13.52
CA MET A 1 -3.06 21.73 -13.11
C MET A 1 -3.43 20.77 -12.00
N ALA A 2 -2.93 19.53 -12.01
CA ALA A 2 -3.26 18.57 -10.95
C ALA A 2 -2.67 19.07 -9.61
N SER A 3 -3.44 18.99 -8.52
CA SER A 3 -2.93 19.33 -7.18
C SER A 3 -2.04 18.22 -6.62
N PHE A 4 -1.37 18.47 -5.48
CA PHE A 4 -0.57 17.44 -4.84
C PHE A 4 -1.43 16.30 -4.32
N TYR A 5 -2.65 16.59 -3.85
CA TYR A 5 -3.66 15.58 -3.55
C TYR A 5 -3.98 14.72 -4.77
N ASP A 6 -4.29 15.33 -5.93
CA ASP A 6 -4.67 14.60 -7.15
C ASP A 6 -3.59 13.61 -7.61
N LEU A 7 -2.32 13.95 -7.37
CA LEU A 7 -1.16 13.15 -7.75
C LEU A 7 -0.79 12.08 -6.71
N THR A 8 -1.43 12.06 -5.54
CA THR A 8 -1.08 11.18 -4.43
C THR A 8 -2.24 10.26 -4.03
N ILE A 9 -3.23 10.76 -3.30
CA ILE A 9 -4.27 9.93 -2.67
C ILE A 9 -5.11 9.14 -3.69
N PRO A 10 -5.63 9.74 -4.79
CA PRO A 10 -6.35 8.99 -5.81
C PRO A 10 -5.49 7.93 -6.52
N VAL A 11 -4.19 8.20 -6.67
CA VAL A 11 -3.23 7.26 -7.27
C VAL A 11 -3.06 6.03 -6.37
N LEU A 12 -2.85 6.23 -5.07
CA LEU A 12 -2.76 5.14 -4.09
C LEU A 12 -4.03 4.28 -4.05
N ILE A 13 -5.21 4.93 -4.08
CA ILE A 13 -6.50 4.22 -4.15
C ILE A 13 -6.57 3.35 -5.40
N ARG A 14 -6.15 3.88 -6.56
CA ARG A 14 -6.15 3.13 -7.83
C ARG A 14 -5.21 1.93 -7.79
N VAL A 15 -4.01 2.09 -7.21
CA VAL A 15 -3.05 0.99 -7.06
C VAL A 15 -3.65 -0.14 -6.22
N LEU A 16 -4.18 0.17 -5.04
CA LEU A 16 -4.78 -0.82 -4.14
C LEU A 16 -5.98 -1.55 -4.75
N ARG A 17 -6.85 -0.84 -5.49
CA ARG A 17 -7.96 -1.48 -6.21
C ARG A 17 -7.48 -2.39 -7.35
N THR A 18 -6.38 -2.01 -8.00
CA THR A 18 -5.78 -2.84 -9.04
C THR A 18 -5.21 -4.12 -8.43
N GLU A 19 -4.51 -4.01 -7.29
CA GLU A 19 -4.01 -5.15 -6.53
C GLU A 19 -5.13 -6.09 -6.07
N GLU A 20 -6.23 -5.54 -5.53
CA GLU A 20 -7.43 -6.34 -5.20
C GLU A 20 -7.97 -7.09 -6.42
N SER A 21 -8.05 -6.44 -7.59
CA SER A 21 -8.50 -7.08 -8.82
C SER A 21 -7.56 -8.19 -9.29
N LEU A 22 -6.25 -8.06 -9.08
CA LEU A 22 -5.27 -9.11 -9.40
C LEU A 22 -5.44 -10.33 -8.48
N LEU A 23 -5.67 -10.12 -7.18
CA LEU A 23 -5.95 -11.20 -6.24
C LEU A 23 -7.24 -11.95 -6.60
N ARG A 24 -8.28 -11.25 -7.06
CA ARG A 24 -9.52 -11.89 -7.56
C ARG A 24 -9.26 -12.78 -8.77
N LYS A 25 -8.40 -12.33 -9.69
CA LYS A 25 -7.99 -13.17 -10.84
C LYS A 25 -7.18 -14.39 -10.41
N ALA A 26 -6.35 -14.27 -9.38
CA ALA A 26 -5.63 -15.41 -8.81
C ALA A 26 -6.60 -16.42 -8.18
N GLU A 27 -7.62 -15.95 -7.47
CA GLU A 27 -8.69 -16.79 -6.92
C GLU A 27 -9.49 -17.51 -8.01
N GLU A 28 -9.87 -16.80 -9.08
CA GLU A 28 -10.55 -17.39 -10.24
C GLU A 28 -9.67 -18.43 -10.94
N TYR A 29 -8.38 -18.14 -11.12
CA TYR A 29 -7.42 -19.08 -11.68
C TYR A 29 -7.32 -20.35 -10.83
N SER A 30 -7.14 -20.20 -9.51
CA SER A 30 -7.10 -21.31 -8.54
C SER A 30 -8.31 -22.23 -8.67
N LYS A 31 -9.53 -21.67 -8.75
CA LYS A 31 -10.77 -22.43 -8.94
C LYS A 31 -10.83 -23.17 -10.27
N ASN A 32 -10.33 -22.55 -11.35
CA ASN A 32 -10.40 -23.11 -12.69
C ASN A 32 -9.37 -24.21 -12.95
N THR A 33 -8.18 -24.12 -12.34
CA THR A 33 -7.09 -25.08 -12.55
C THR A 33 -6.97 -26.13 -11.45
N GLY A 34 -7.63 -25.93 -10.30
CA GLY A 34 -7.45 -26.74 -9.11
C GLY A 34 -6.13 -26.48 -8.37
N THR A 35 -5.39 -25.43 -8.76
CA THR A 35 -4.18 -25.00 -8.05
C THR A 35 -4.57 -24.41 -6.70
N PRO A 36 -4.01 -24.85 -5.57
CA PRO A 36 -4.27 -24.24 -4.26
C PRO A 36 -3.91 -22.75 -4.26
N ILE A 37 -4.77 -21.90 -3.70
CA ILE A 37 -4.54 -20.46 -3.65
C ILE A 37 -3.29 -20.12 -2.82
N GLU A 38 -2.99 -20.95 -1.82
CA GLU A 38 -1.83 -20.85 -0.96
C GLU A 38 -0.52 -20.98 -1.76
N GLU A 39 -0.50 -21.77 -2.83
CA GLU A 39 0.66 -21.88 -3.73
C GLU A 39 0.91 -20.55 -4.45
N LEU A 40 -0.15 -19.87 -4.89
CA LEU A 40 -0.04 -18.56 -5.54
C LEU A 40 0.38 -17.47 -4.55
N LEU A 41 -0.18 -17.48 -3.33
CA LEU A 41 0.13 -16.49 -2.29
C LEU A 41 1.57 -16.60 -1.78
N THR A 42 2.12 -17.82 -1.74
CA THR A 42 3.50 -18.07 -1.30
C THR A 42 4.52 -17.97 -2.43
N ALA A 43 4.07 -17.92 -3.69
CA ALA A 43 4.92 -17.79 -4.87
C ALA A 43 5.83 -16.56 -4.83
N ARG A 44 7.02 -16.70 -5.41
CA ARG A 44 8.08 -15.67 -5.46
C ARG A 44 8.69 -15.61 -6.85
N LEU A 45 9.14 -14.42 -7.26
CA LEU A 45 9.86 -14.24 -8.52
C LEU A 45 11.32 -14.71 -8.45
N ALA A 46 11.94 -14.59 -7.28
CA ALA A 46 13.27 -15.11 -6.99
C ALA A 46 13.36 -15.59 -5.52
N PRO A 47 14.31 -16.48 -5.17
CA PRO A 47 14.38 -17.08 -3.84
C PRO A 47 14.55 -16.06 -2.69
N ASP A 48 15.20 -14.93 -2.96
CA ASP A 48 15.49 -13.84 -2.03
C ASP A 48 14.41 -12.75 -2.00
N MET A 49 13.37 -12.86 -2.84
CA MET A 49 12.24 -11.93 -2.85
C MET A 49 11.13 -12.35 -1.88
N PHE A 50 10.33 -11.37 -1.46
CA PHE A 50 9.10 -11.63 -0.72
C PHE A 50 8.06 -12.37 -1.56
N SER A 51 7.24 -13.19 -0.89
CA SER A 51 6.06 -13.86 -1.43
C SER A 51 5.00 -12.87 -1.89
N LEU A 52 4.09 -13.28 -2.78
CA LEU A 52 2.99 -12.44 -3.23
C LEU A 52 2.20 -11.82 -2.07
N SER A 53 1.83 -12.63 -1.06
CA SER A 53 1.10 -12.14 0.12
C SER A 53 1.88 -11.04 0.86
N LYS A 54 3.19 -11.22 1.01
CA LYS A 54 4.03 -10.20 1.65
C LYS A 54 4.25 -8.96 0.78
N GLN A 55 4.26 -9.08 -0.54
CA GLN A 55 4.26 -7.93 -1.46
C GLN A 55 2.97 -7.09 -1.31
N VAL A 56 1.81 -7.71 -1.12
CA VAL A 56 0.56 -7.00 -0.80
C VAL A 56 0.71 -6.20 0.50
N GLY A 57 1.30 -6.80 1.53
CA GLY A 57 1.64 -6.10 2.76
C GLY A 57 2.57 -4.91 2.55
N VAL A 58 3.52 -5.00 1.62
CA VAL A 58 4.39 -3.89 1.25
C VAL A 58 3.60 -2.77 0.58
N THR A 59 2.72 -3.05 -0.38
CA THR A 59 1.85 -2.05 -1.01
C THR A 59 0.98 -1.32 0.01
N VAL A 60 0.34 -2.06 0.91
CA VAL A 60 -0.49 -1.54 2.01
C VAL A 60 0.34 -0.65 2.95
N LEU A 61 1.54 -1.10 3.34
CA LEU A 61 2.46 -0.37 4.19
C LEU A 61 2.83 0.98 3.56
N PHE A 62 3.18 0.99 2.27
CA PHE A 62 3.54 2.23 1.57
C PHE A 62 2.34 3.17 1.41
N ALA A 63 1.16 2.65 1.06
CA ALA A 63 -0.04 3.47 0.97
C ALA A 63 -0.37 4.15 2.31
N ARG A 64 -0.31 3.42 3.43
CA ARG A 64 -0.49 3.99 4.77
C ARG A 64 0.61 4.99 5.12
N ARG A 65 1.88 4.65 4.88
CA ARG A 65 3.02 5.55 5.18
C ARG A 65 2.90 6.88 4.47
N THR A 66 2.67 6.82 3.16
CA THR A 66 2.47 8.01 2.31
C THR A 66 1.34 8.86 2.86
N SER A 67 0.19 8.25 3.06
CA SER A 67 -1.02 9.00 3.43
C SER A 67 -0.91 9.65 4.81
N HIS A 68 -0.26 8.99 5.77
CA HIS A 68 -0.09 9.54 7.11
C HIS A 68 1.00 10.61 7.15
N LEU A 69 2.15 10.38 6.51
CA LEU A 69 3.22 11.37 6.45
C LEU A 69 2.75 12.66 5.78
N LEU A 70 2.10 12.57 4.61
CA LEU A 70 1.59 13.74 3.91
C LEU A 70 0.46 14.43 4.70
N ALA A 71 -0.41 13.68 5.37
CA ALA A 71 -1.45 14.25 6.22
C ALA A 71 -0.91 14.82 7.56
N GLY A 72 0.38 14.64 7.89
CA GLY A 72 0.95 15.02 9.18
C GLY A 72 0.40 14.20 10.36
N LYS A 73 -0.05 12.96 10.10
CA LYS A 73 -0.58 12.03 11.09
C LYS A 73 0.51 11.06 11.55
N GLU A 74 0.39 10.57 12.77
CA GLU A 74 1.29 9.54 13.31
C GLU A 74 1.15 8.24 12.50
N LEU A 75 2.29 7.60 12.22
CA LEU A 75 2.30 6.35 11.47
C LEU A 75 1.82 5.21 12.36
N VAL A 76 0.72 4.57 11.97
CA VAL A 76 0.30 3.30 12.57
C VAL A 76 1.22 2.19 12.04
N PRO A 77 1.97 1.47 12.92
CA PRO A 77 2.78 0.33 12.49
C PRO A 77 1.91 -0.67 11.75
N THR A 78 2.34 -1.06 10.56
CA THR A 78 1.72 -2.14 9.79
C THR A 78 2.74 -3.26 9.72
N GLU A 79 2.42 -4.38 10.34
CA GLU A 79 3.27 -5.56 10.29
C GLU A 79 3.24 -6.16 8.87
N LEU A 80 4.40 -6.56 8.36
CA LEU A 80 4.48 -7.32 7.12
C LEU A 80 4.27 -8.80 7.47
N GLY A 81 3.03 -9.26 7.30
CA GLY A 81 2.66 -10.66 7.49
C GLY A 81 2.63 -11.46 6.20
N GLU A 82 2.55 -12.79 6.34
CA GLU A 82 2.00 -13.65 5.30
C GLU A 82 0.56 -13.96 5.69
N TRP A 83 -0.38 -13.42 4.91
CA TRP A 83 -1.80 -13.45 5.21
C TRP A 83 -2.55 -14.39 4.26
N SER A 84 -3.71 -14.86 4.72
CA SER A 84 -4.68 -15.55 3.85
C SER A 84 -5.22 -14.60 2.77
N LEU A 85 -5.92 -15.15 1.78
CA LEU A 85 -6.54 -14.33 0.73
C LEU A 85 -7.57 -13.34 1.33
N GLU A 86 -8.38 -13.81 2.27
CA GLU A 86 -9.40 -13.01 2.96
C GLU A 86 -8.79 -11.89 3.79
N GLU A 87 -7.71 -12.20 4.51
CA GLU A 87 -6.95 -11.22 5.29
C GLU A 87 -6.33 -10.14 4.38
N ASN A 88 -5.75 -10.54 3.24
CA ASN A 88 -5.25 -9.60 2.23
C ASN A 88 -6.35 -8.63 1.76
N TYR A 89 -7.54 -9.14 1.41
CA TYR A 89 -8.67 -8.29 1.03
C TYR A 89 -9.10 -7.35 2.17
N SER A 90 -9.16 -7.86 3.40
CA SER A 90 -9.58 -7.10 4.57
C SER A 90 -8.61 -5.93 4.86
N ILE A 91 -7.31 -6.19 4.73
CA ILE A 91 -6.26 -5.18 4.94
C ILE A 91 -6.30 -4.11 3.85
N ILE A 92 -6.42 -4.51 2.57
CA ILE A 92 -6.58 -3.57 1.45
C ILE A 92 -7.81 -2.69 1.66
N ALA A 93 -8.96 -3.28 1.98
CA ALA A 93 -10.19 -2.56 2.25
C ALA A 93 -10.05 -1.58 3.44
N GLY A 94 -9.33 -1.97 4.48
CA GLY A 94 -9.02 -1.12 5.62
C GLY A 94 -8.22 0.12 5.23
N VAL A 95 -7.22 -0.02 4.35
CA VAL A 95 -6.45 1.13 3.85
C VAL A 95 -7.28 2.02 2.94
N LEU A 96 -8.05 1.42 2.04
CA LEU A 96 -8.92 2.17 1.13
C LEU A 96 -9.89 3.08 1.88
N LYS A 97 -10.43 2.64 3.02
CA LYS A 97 -11.26 3.47 3.90
C LYS A 97 -10.48 4.67 4.45
N VAL A 98 -9.29 4.43 4.98
CA VAL A 98 -8.43 5.51 5.50
C VAL A 98 -8.08 6.53 4.42
N LEU A 99 -7.76 6.08 3.20
CA LEU A 99 -7.45 6.97 2.08
C LEU A 99 -8.68 7.77 1.63
N ALA A 100 -9.87 7.17 1.63
CA ALA A 100 -11.11 7.84 1.26
C ALA A 100 -11.49 8.98 2.23
N ASP A 101 -11.08 8.89 3.49
CA ASP A 101 -11.32 9.91 4.50
C ASP A 101 -10.36 11.12 4.40
N ILE A 102 -9.28 11.02 3.61
CA ILE A 102 -8.32 12.11 3.42
C ILE A 102 -8.86 13.07 2.36
N LYS A 103 -9.01 14.32 2.77
CA LYS A 103 -9.47 15.40 1.91
C LYS A 103 -8.29 16.21 1.34
N PRO A 104 -8.48 16.92 0.20
CA PRO A 104 -7.43 17.73 -0.40
C PRO A 104 -6.77 18.72 0.56
N GLU A 105 -7.53 19.32 1.48
CA GLU A 105 -7.02 20.32 2.42
C GLU A 105 -6.02 19.76 3.44
N ALA A 106 -5.94 18.43 3.58
CA ALA A 106 -4.96 17.79 4.45
C ALA A 106 -3.59 17.58 3.76
N ILE A 107 -3.52 17.69 2.43
CA ILE A 107 -2.36 17.35 1.60
C ILE A 107 -1.87 18.57 0.80
N ASP A 108 -2.78 19.29 0.15
CA ASP A 108 -2.44 20.44 -0.70
C ASP A 108 -1.78 21.55 0.14
N GLY A 109 -0.72 22.16 -0.40
CA GLY A 109 0.06 23.20 0.28
C GLY A 109 1.20 22.68 1.15
N LYS A 110 1.34 21.36 1.29
CA LYS A 110 2.43 20.72 2.07
C LYS A 110 3.60 20.22 1.22
N GLU A 111 3.61 20.50 -0.08
CA GLU A 111 4.57 19.98 -1.06
C GLU A 111 6.03 20.24 -0.64
N PHE A 112 6.27 21.37 0.00
CA PHE A 112 7.60 21.83 0.39
C PHE A 112 7.90 21.65 1.88
N GLU A 113 6.99 21.03 2.65
CA GLU A 113 7.25 20.67 4.03
C GLU A 113 8.31 19.57 4.11
N THR A 114 9.17 19.65 5.14
CA THR A 114 10.19 18.64 5.37
C THR A 114 9.60 17.49 6.20
N LEU A 115 9.55 16.31 5.60
CA LEU A 115 9.14 15.08 6.24
C LEU A 115 10.37 14.39 6.86
N SER A 116 10.19 13.79 8.03
CA SER A 116 11.18 12.93 8.67
C SER A 116 10.68 11.50 8.69
N PHE A 117 11.51 10.56 8.21
CA PHE A 117 11.12 9.15 8.07
C PHE A 117 12.33 8.23 8.17
N THR A 118 12.08 6.95 8.46
CA THR A 118 13.13 5.95 8.67
C THR A 118 13.19 4.97 7.51
N ILE A 119 14.38 4.82 6.92
CA ILE A 119 14.71 3.80 5.91
C ILE A 119 15.70 2.82 6.54
N GLY A 120 15.28 1.57 6.74
CA GLY A 120 16.09 0.58 7.45
C GLY A 120 16.40 1.05 8.87
N GLN A 121 17.68 1.27 9.18
CA GLN A 121 18.13 1.79 10.48
C GLN A 121 18.46 3.29 10.47
N LYS A 122 18.25 3.98 9.34
CA LYS A 122 18.63 5.39 9.18
C LYS A 122 17.39 6.28 9.13
N THR A 123 17.34 7.28 10.00
CA THR A 123 16.37 8.37 9.90
C THR A 123 16.90 9.41 8.92
N THR A 124 16.05 9.86 8.00
CA THR A 124 16.38 10.86 6.99
C THR A 124 15.23 11.84 6.82
N THR A 125 15.50 12.93 6.09
CA THR A 125 14.51 13.96 5.79
C THR A 125 14.48 14.25 4.31
N ALA A 126 13.29 14.57 3.79
CA ALA A 126 13.06 14.99 2.41
C ALA A 126 11.90 15.98 2.37
N LYS A 127 11.78 16.76 1.29
CA LYS A 127 10.54 17.52 1.06
C LYS A 127 9.43 16.55 0.68
N ALA A 128 8.18 16.88 1.01
CA ALA A 128 7.04 16.02 0.70
C ALA A 128 6.91 15.70 -0.79
N ILE A 129 7.25 16.63 -1.68
CA ILE A 129 7.24 16.42 -3.14
C ILE A 129 8.36 15.49 -3.64
N ASP A 130 9.44 15.35 -2.86
CA ASP A 130 10.61 14.53 -3.21
C ASP A 130 10.55 13.13 -2.56
N TRP A 131 9.50 12.86 -1.78
CA TRP A 131 9.29 11.61 -1.03
C TRP A 131 8.49 10.60 -1.86
#